data_AF-A0A8W8KZI2-F1
#
_entry.id   AF-A0A8W8KZI2-F1
#
_cell.length_a   1.000
_cell.length_b   1.000
_cell.length_c   1.000
_cell.angle_alpha   90.00
_cell.angle_beta   90.00
_cell.angle_gamma   90.00
#
_symmetry.space_group_name_H-M   'P 1'
#
loop_
_entity.id
_entity.type
_entity.pdbx_description
1 polymer ?
#
loop_
_entity_poly.entity_id
_entity_poly.type
_entity_poly.pdbx_seq_one_letter_code
_entity_poly.pdbx_strand_id
1 'polypeptide(L)'
;VNTLNGTVNDFDNSPWITSGSAGSKEIPTFCCVGVTQASFSTFNDTSCTDTVTANYQTTGCYDAVYSLLSSYSIAFIVIGISVLVIEALAVVTATNYTHYKTKQEERLRRKQEKKNKA
;
A
#
# COMPACT_ATOMS: atom_id res chain seq x y z
N VAL A 1 -9.54 -0.50 -24.60
CA VAL A 1 -8.09 -0.54 -24.32
C VAL A 1 -7.40 0.08 -25.52
N ASN A 2 -6.74 1.23 -25.35
CA ASN A 2 -6.07 1.87 -26.48
C ASN A 2 -4.87 1.01 -26.87
N THR A 3 -4.77 0.66 -28.15
CA THR A 3 -3.56 0.05 -28.71
C THR A 3 -2.38 0.97 -28.47
N LEU A 4 -1.35 0.46 -27.78
CA LEU A 4 -0.07 1.14 -27.58
C LEU A 4 0.55 1.43 -28.95
N ASN A 5 0.28 2.62 -29.48
CA ASN A 5 0.84 3.06 -30.76
C ASN A 5 1.92 4.11 -30.48
N GLY A 6 2.98 3.71 -29.79
CA GLY A 6 4.31 4.37 -29.68
C GLY A 6 4.40 5.81 -29.14
N THR A 7 3.36 6.62 -29.24
CA THR A 7 3.35 8.06 -28.91
C THR A 7 2.14 8.47 -28.08
N VAL A 8 1.13 7.61 -27.97
CA VAL A 8 0.01 7.81 -27.04
C VAL A 8 -0.31 6.50 -26.33
N ASN A 9 -0.19 6.49 -25.00
CA ASN A 9 -0.44 5.33 -24.15
C ASN A 9 -1.16 5.68 -22.83
N ASP A 10 -1.63 4.65 -22.12
CA ASP A 10 -2.41 4.81 -20.88
C ASP A 10 -1.62 5.45 -19.71
N PHE A 11 -0.29 5.57 -19.84
CA PHE A 11 0.62 6.16 -18.86
C PHE A 11 0.98 7.63 -19.12
N ASP A 12 0.74 8.17 -20.31
CA ASP A 12 1.14 9.56 -20.65
C ASP A 12 0.57 10.60 -19.68
N ASN A 13 -0.68 10.37 -19.23
CA ASN A 13 -1.37 11.24 -18.28
C ASN A 13 -1.20 10.80 -16.82
N SER A 14 -0.42 9.74 -16.57
CA SER A 14 -0.20 9.23 -15.23
C SER A 14 0.73 10.16 -14.45
N PRO A 15 0.63 10.17 -13.10
CA PRO A 15 1.60 10.85 -12.25
C PRO A 15 3.04 10.43 -12.53
N TRP A 16 3.28 9.20 -12.99
CA TRP A 16 4.63 8.68 -13.24
C TRP A 16 5.37 9.40 -14.38
N ILE A 17 4.68 9.70 -15.48
CA ILE A 17 5.19 10.51 -16.59
C ILE A 17 5.22 11.99 -16.20
N THR A 18 4.09 12.50 -15.70
CA THR A 18 3.92 13.94 -15.41
C THR A 18 4.78 14.46 -14.25
N SER A 19 5.19 13.61 -13.30
CA SER A 19 6.15 13.96 -12.24
C SER A 19 7.61 13.97 -12.71
N GLY A 20 7.88 13.60 -13.96
CA GLY A 20 9.23 13.46 -14.50
C GLY A 20 10.02 12.28 -13.91
N SER A 21 9.37 11.39 -13.15
CA SER A 21 10.02 10.24 -12.51
C SER A 21 10.35 9.11 -13.49
N ALA A 22 9.82 9.17 -14.70
CA ALA A 22 10.00 8.17 -15.75
C ALA A 22 11.33 8.32 -16.54
N GLY A 23 11.96 9.50 -16.53
CA GLY A 23 13.12 9.77 -17.37
C GLY A 23 12.77 9.65 -18.87
N SER A 24 13.48 8.79 -19.60
CA SER A 24 13.24 8.50 -21.03
C SER A 24 12.26 7.36 -21.29
N LYS A 25 11.60 6.84 -20.24
CA LYS A 25 10.68 5.70 -20.34
C LYS A 25 9.26 6.19 -20.62
N GLU A 26 8.62 5.57 -21.62
CA GLU A 26 7.23 5.81 -22.01
C GLU A 26 6.27 4.84 -21.31
N ILE A 27 6.74 3.64 -20.92
CA ILE A 27 5.99 2.69 -20.07
C ILE A 27 6.84 2.14 -18.91
N PRO A 28 6.22 1.76 -17.78
CA PRO A 28 6.94 1.19 -16.66
C PRO A 28 7.64 -0.14 -16.98
N THR A 29 8.80 -0.41 -16.38
CA THR A 29 9.57 -1.65 -16.60
C THR A 29 8.77 -2.94 -16.34
N PHE A 30 7.85 -2.95 -15.37
CA PHE A 30 7.02 -4.13 -15.10
C PHE A 30 6.01 -4.45 -16.22
N CYS A 31 5.81 -3.54 -17.18
CA CYS A 31 4.99 -3.76 -18.37
C CYS A 31 5.67 -4.61 -19.44
N CYS A 32 6.95 -4.91 -19.24
CA CYS A 32 7.74 -5.71 -20.16
C CYS A 32 7.60 -7.20 -19.87
N VAL A 33 7.56 -8.00 -20.93
CA VAL A 33 7.49 -9.46 -20.87
C VAL A 33 8.75 -10.00 -20.20
N GLY A 34 8.60 -10.97 -19.30
CA GLY A 34 9.73 -11.64 -18.64
C GLY A 34 10.40 -10.84 -17.52
N VAL A 35 9.87 -9.67 -17.16
CA VAL A 35 10.32 -8.94 -15.97
C VAL A 35 9.80 -9.61 -14.72
N THR A 36 10.73 -9.89 -13.80
CA THR A 36 10.45 -10.44 -12.47
C THR A 36 11.03 -9.51 -11.41
N GLN A 37 10.70 -9.74 -10.14
CA GLN A 37 11.29 -8.97 -9.05
C GLN A 37 12.83 -9.02 -9.05
N ALA A 38 13.41 -10.17 -9.43
CA ALA A 38 14.85 -10.36 -9.48
C ALA A 38 15.52 -9.63 -10.67
N SER A 39 14.81 -9.48 -11.79
CA SER A 39 15.34 -8.83 -12.99
C SER A 39 14.96 -7.35 -13.12
N PHE A 40 14.10 -6.83 -12.23
CA PHE A 40 13.57 -5.47 -12.33
C PHE A 40 14.66 -4.39 -12.31
N SER A 41 15.68 -4.52 -11.44
CA SER A 41 16.76 -3.55 -11.30
C SER A 41 17.83 -3.62 -12.40
N THR A 42 17.88 -4.73 -13.13
CA THR A 42 18.87 -4.99 -14.19
C THR A 42 18.28 -4.97 -15.59
N PHE A 43 16.96 -4.81 -15.71
CA PHE A 43 16.26 -4.76 -16.98
C PHE A 43 16.61 -3.49 -17.77
N ASN A 44 17.04 -3.65 -19.01
CA ASN A 44 17.56 -2.56 -19.85
C ASN A 44 17.02 -2.57 -21.29
N ASP A 45 15.93 -3.29 -21.55
CA ASP A 45 15.35 -3.35 -22.90
C ASP A 45 14.59 -2.06 -23.22
N THR A 46 15.26 -1.16 -23.93
CA THR A 46 14.71 0.13 -24.40
C THR A 46 13.67 -0.05 -25.50
N SER A 47 13.64 -1.20 -26.18
CA SER A 47 12.58 -1.53 -27.16
C SER A 47 11.23 -1.71 -26.48
N CYS A 48 11.24 -2.12 -25.20
CA CYS A 48 10.03 -2.19 -24.40
C CYS A 48 9.70 -0.86 -23.71
N THR A 49 10.65 -0.24 -22.99
CA THR A 49 10.30 0.90 -22.13
C THR A 49 10.31 2.26 -22.82
N ASP A 50 11.23 2.50 -23.76
CA ASP A 50 11.51 3.85 -24.28
C ASP A 50 10.87 4.08 -25.64
N THR A 51 10.84 3.04 -26.49
CA THR A 51 10.24 3.14 -27.83
C THR A 51 8.95 2.33 -27.97
N VAL A 52 8.69 1.42 -27.04
CA VAL A 52 7.47 0.59 -26.99
C VAL A 52 7.19 -0.11 -28.33
N THR A 53 8.22 -0.72 -28.91
CA THR A 53 8.17 -1.41 -30.19
C THR A 53 8.07 -2.93 -30.06
N ALA A 54 8.62 -3.51 -28.98
CA ALA A 54 8.63 -4.95 -28.75
C ALA A 54 8.62 -5.29 -27.25
N ASN A 55 8.38 -6.57 -26.93
CA ASN A 55 8.53 -7.14 -25.58
C ASN A 55 7.69 -6.47 -24.48
N TYR A 56 6.59 -5.80 -24.83
CA TYR A 56 5.62 -5.25 -23.89
C TYR A 56 4.33 -6.06 -23.89
N GLN A 57 3.59 -6.01 -22.78
CA GLN A 57 2.31 -6.70 -22.66
C GLN A 57 1.24 -6.03 -23.54
N THR A 58 0.80 -6.72 -24.60
CA THR A 58 -0.17 -6.19 -25.59
C THR A 58 -1.60 -6.10 -25.07
N THR A 59 -1.91 -6.78 -23.97
CA THR A 59 -3.24 -6.78 -23.34
C THR A 59 -3.55 -5.48 -22.59
N GLY A 60 -2.69 -4.45 -22.71
CA GLY A 60 -2.75 -3.24 -21.89
C GLY A 60 -2.02 -3.48 -20.58
N CYS A 61 -0.91 -2.76 -20.35
CA CYS A 61 -0.13 -2.97 -19.14
C CYS A 61 -0.93 -2.67 -17.87
N TYR A 62 -1.86 -1.71 -17.93
CA TYR A 62 -2.80 -1.46 -16.83
C TYR A 62 -3.56 -2.72 -16.43
N ASP A 63 -4.07 -3.48 -17.40
CA ASP A 63 -4.81 -4.73 -17.13
C ASP A 63 -3.88 -5.82 -16.56
N ALA A 64 -2.61 -5.87 -16.99
CA ALA A 64 -1.63 -6.79 -16.43
C ALA A 64 -1.29 -6.45 -14.97
N VAL A 65 -1.08 -5.17 -14.66
CA VAL A 65 -0.87 -4.70 -13.28
C VAL A 65 -2.11 -4.92 -12.44
N TYR A 66 -3.29 -4.60 -12.96
CA TYR A 66 -4.55 -4.81 -12.29
C TYR A 66 -4.77 -6.29 -12.00
N SER A 67 -4.46 -7.19 -12.95
CA SER A 67 -4.53 -8.63 -12.74
C SER A 67 -3.57 -9.09 -11.64
N LEU A 68 -2.35 -8.55 -11.60
CA LEU A 68 -1.37 -8.87 -10.56
C LEU A 68 -1.83 -8.37 -9.19
N LEU A 69 -2.22 -7.10 -9.09
CA LEU A 69 -2.73 -6.50 -7.86
C LEU A 69 -4.01 -7.19 -7.39
N SER A 70 -4.91 -7.53 -8.30
CA SER A 70 -6.13 -8.29 -8.02
C SER A 70 -5.79 -9.68 -7.45
N SER A 71 -4.78 -10.37 -7.99
CA SER A 71 -4.33 -11.67 -7.48
C SER A 71 -3.80 -11.62 -6.03
N TYR A 72 -3.18 -10.51 -5.62
CA TYR A 72 -2.67 -10.33 -4.25
C TYR A 72 -3.58 -9.49 -3.35
N SER A 73 -4.67 -8.95 -3.89
CA SER A 73 -5.58 -8.04 -3.17
C SER A 73 -6.15 -8.67 -1.89
N ILE A 74 -6.47 -9.96 -1.94
CA ILE A 74 -6.98 -10.72 -0.78
C ILE A 74 -5.95 -10.72 0.36
N ALA A 75 -4.67 -10.94 0.05
CA ALA A 75 -3.61 -10.97 1.06
C ALA A 75 -3.45 -9.59 1.74
N PHE A 76 -3.47 -8.52 0.95
CA PHE A 76 -3.40 -7.15 1.49
C PHE A 76 -4.63 -6.78 2.32
N ILE A 77 -5.83 -7.19 1.91
CA ILE A 77 -7.07 -6.99 2.67
C ILE A 77 -6.98 -7.70 4.04
N VAL A 78 -6.51 -8.95 4.07
CA VAL A 78 -6.36 -9.72 5.32
C VAL A 78 -5.36 -9.05 6.27
N ILE A 79 -4.22 -8.58 5.75
CA ILE A 79 -3.23 -7.84 6.54
C ILE A 79 -3.86 -6.56 7.11
N GLY A 80 -4.56 -5.79 6.27
CA GLY A 80 -5.24 -4.56 6.68
C GLY A 80 -6.26 -4.79 7.80
N ILE A 81 -7.12 -5.80 7.67
CA ILE A 81 -8.10 -6.16 8.71
C ILE A 81 -7.40 -6.58 10.00
N SER A 82 -6.32 -7.35 9.91
CA SER A 82 -5.57 -7.81 11.09
C SER A 82 -4.99 -6.65 11.89
N VAL A 83 -4.43 -5.64 11.20
CA VAL A 83 -3.93 -4.41 11.84
C VAL A 83 -5.07 -3.68 12.54
N LEU A 84 -6.21 -3.49 11.87
CA LEU A 84 -7.38 -2.82 12.46
C LEU A 84 -7.90 -3.53 13.72
N VAL A 85 -7.92 -4.87 13.73
CA VAL A 85 -8.33 -5.65 14.91
C VAL A 85 -7.35 -5.48 16.07
N ILE A 86 -6.05 -5.51 15.80
CA ILE A 86 -5.01 -5.32 16.82
C ILE A 86 -5.13 -3.92 17.45
N GLU A 87 -5.32 -2.88 16.64
CA GLU A 87 -5.50 -1.51 17.12
C GLU A 87 -6.78 -1.38 17.96
N ALA A 88 -7.89 -1.96 17.51
CA ALA A 88 -9.14 -1.95 18.28
C ALA A 88 -8.98 -2.62 19.66
N LEU A 89 -8.29 -3.77 19.72
CA LEU A 89 -7.98 -4.44 20.99
C LEU A 89 -7.08 -3.59 21.89
N ALA A 90 -6.08 -2.92 21.32
CA ALA A 90 -5.22 -2.00 22.06
C ALA A 90 -6.02 -0.84 22.68
N VAL A 91 -6.96 -0.25 21.93
CA VAL A 91 -7.85 0.81 22.45
C VAL A 91 -8.77 0.30 23.56
N VAL A 92 -9.39 -0.88 23.38
CA VAL A 92 -10.29 -1.47 24.38
C VAL A 92 -9.53 -1.81 25.67
N THR A 93 -8.33 -2.37 25.56
CA THR A 93 -7.50 -2.69 26.73
C THR A 93 -7.02 -1.43 27.45
N ALA A 94 -6.58 -0.39 26.72
CA ALA A 94 -6.16 0.87 27.29
C ALA A 94 -7.29 1.62 28.02
N THR A 95 -8.49 1.65 27.43
CA THR A 95 -9.67 2.28 28.04
C THR A 95 -10.12 1.53 29.29
N ASN A 96 -10.18 0.20 29.25
CA ASN A 96 -10.49 -0.62 30.41
C ASN A 96 -9.48 -0.42 31.54
N TYR A 97 -8.18 -0.49 31.24
CA TYR A 97 -7.11 -0.26 32.22
C TYR A 97 -7.23 1.11 32.89
N THR A 98 -7.47 2.16 32.09
CA THR A 98 -7.65 3.52 32.60
C THR A 98 -8.83 3.62 33.56
N HIS A 99 -9.98 3.04 33.19
CA HIS A 99 -11.16 3.02 34.04
C HIS A 99 -10.94 2.27 35.36
N TYR A 100 -10.24 1.13 35.33
CA TYR A 100 -9.88 0.40 36.56
C TYR A 100 -8.95 1.23 37.45
N LYS A 101 -7.96 1.90 36.87
CA LYS A 101 -7.00 2.74 37.61
C LYS A 101 -7.71 3.90 38.31
N THR A 102 -8.56 4.65 37.60
CA THR A 102 -9.30 5.78 38.17
C THR A 102 -10.18 5.35 39.35
N LYS A 103 -10.88 4.21 39.24
CA LYS A 103 -11.67 3.67 40.37
C LYS A 103 -10.84 3.31 41.59
N GLN A 104 -9.61 2.82 41.41
CA GLN A 104 -8.72 2.51 42.53
C GLN A 104 -8.24 3.78 43.23
N GLU A 105 -7.86 4.80 42.46
CA GLU A 105 -7.43 6.10 43.00
C GLU A 105 -8.56 6.76 43.81
N GLU A 106 -9.80 6.73 43.32
CA GLU A 106 -10.96 7.23 44.08
C GLU A 106 -11.19 6.46 45.39
N ARG A 107 -11.06 5.13 45.37
CA ARG A 107 -11.22 4.29 46.58
C ARG A 107 -10.14 4.60 47.62
N LEU A 108 -8.90 4.82 47.19
CA LEU A 108 -7.78 5.20 48.06
C LEU A 108 -8.01 6.58 48.67
N ARG A 109 -8.41 7.57 47.88
CA ARG A 109 -8.76 8.92 48.36
C ARG A 109 -9.85 8.88 49.42
N ARG A 110 -10.96 8.17 49.16
CA ARG A 110 -12.06 8.01 50.14
C ARG A 110 -11.61 7.35 51.45
N LYS A 111 -10.69 6.38 51.38
CA LYS A 111 -10.12 5.75 52.60
C LYS A 111 -9.28 6.74 53.39
N GLN A 112 -8.49 7.58 52.72
CA GLN A 112 -7.64 8.56 53.37
C GLN A 112 -8.45 9.70 54.01
N GLU A 113 -9.50 10.18 53.34
CA GLU A 113 -10.45 11.14 53.91
C GLU A 113 -11.14 10.61 55.18
N LYS A 114 -11.51 9.33 55.20
CA LYS A 114 -12.09 8.70 56.41
C LYS A 114 -11.08 8.63 57.56
N LYS A 115 -9.80 8.37 57.27
CA LYS A 115 -8.75 8.35 58.30
C LYS A 115 -8.47 9.74 58.88
N ASN A 116 -8.52 10.80 58.07
CA ASN A 116 -8.26 12.16 58.54
C ASN A 116 -9.39 12.76 59.39
N LYS A 117 -10.59 12.15 59.38
CA LYS A 117 -11.77 12.59 60.13
C LYS A 117 -11.99 11.82 61.45
N ALA A 118 -11.21 10.76 61.69
CA ALA A 118 -11.23 9.97 62.91
C ALA A 118 -10.06 10.38 63.80
#